data_AF-A0A2V5SRM3-F1
#
_entry.id   AF-A0A2V5SRM3-F1
#
_cell.length_a   1.000
_cell.length_b   1.000
_cell.length_c   1.000
_cell.angle_alpha   90.00
_cell.angle_beta   90.00
_cell.angle_gamma   90.00
#
_symmetry.space_group_name_H-M   'P 1'
#
loop_
_entity.id
_entity.type
_entity.pdbx_description
1 polymer ?
#
loop_
_entity_poly.entity_id
_entity_poly.type
_entity_poly.pdbx_seq_one_letter_code
_entity_poly.pdbx_strand_id
1 'polypeptide(L)'
;MAEPSRSQLAGKVVPLRNLIAIAACLVLAACSLIAPYDRAAYEHATNAKVDTLALMSKATGSYDEHEKEVEALVRQLDKAYEYDRGRQLNKITIAQWDILRDPNRDLVGGFLKMWKAKGTLSATFIAEKKKQVGDAFDQIIQLESGKRAKAKE
;
A
#
# COMPACT_ATOMS: atom_id res chain seq x y z
N MET A 1 -37.34 21.46 59.31
CA MET A 1 -36.22 21.82 58.42
C MET A 1 -35.14 20.76 58.62
N ALA A 2 -34.93 19.87 57.65
CA ALA A 2 -33.83 18.92 57.62
C ALA A 2 -33.56 18.55 56.15
N GLU A 3 -32.42 19.00 55.62
CA GLU A 3 -31.93 18.62 54.29
C GLU A 3 -31.39 17.18 54.32
N PRO A 4 -31.73 16.33 53.34
CA PRO A 4 -30.96 15.12 53.11
C PRO A 4 -29.76 15.43 52.19
N SER A 5 -28.58 15.33 52.80
CA SER A 5 -27.27 14.91 52.28
C SER A 5 -27.01 15.00 50.77
N ARG A 6 -26.09 15.92 50.40
CA ARG A 6 -25.28 15.87 49.18
C ARG A 6 -24.42 14.60 49.13
N SER A 7 -24.97 13.47 48.71
CA SER A 7 -24.13 12.28 48.41
C SER A 7 -24.79 11.32 47.42
N GLN A 8 -25.09 11.81 46.22
CA GLN A 8 -25.49 10.98 45.07
C GLN A 8 -24.44 11.06 43.94
N LEU A 9 -23.17 11.00 44.30
CA LEU A 9 -22.08 10.68 43.38
C LEU A 9 -21.19 9.62 44.03
N ALA A 10 -21.80 8.51 44.45
CA ALA A 10 -21.04 7.30 44.73
C ALA A 10 -20.52 6.77 43.38
N GLY A 11 -19.32 7.21 43.00
CA GLY A 11 -18.58 6.64 41.88
C GLY A 11 -18.51 5.13 42.07
N LYS A 12 -19.16 4.39 41.19
CA LYS A 12 -19.13 2.93 41.21
C LYS A 12 -17.66 2.50 41.06
N VAL A 13 -17.06 2.05 42.15
CA VAL A 13 -15.67 1.58 42.16
C VAL A 13 -15.63 0.28 41.36
N VAL A 14 -14.97 0.28 40.22
CA VAL A 14 -14.82 -0.92 39.40
C VAL A 14 -13.83 -1.85 40.13
N PRO A 15 -14.22 -3.08 40.50
CA PRO A 15 -13.35 -3.96 41.25
C PRO A 15 -12.13 -4.36 40.41
N LEU A 16 -10.96 -4.51 41.06
CA LEU A 16 -9.69 -4.83 40.41
C LEU A 16 -9.76 -6.08 39.51
N ARG A 17 -10.57 -7.08 39.88
CA ARG A 17 -10.83 -8.28 39.05
C ARG A 17 -11.47 -7.93 37.70
N ASN A 18 -12.36 -6.95 37.67
CA ASN A 18 -12.99 -6.48 36.44
C ASN A 18 -12.01 -5.64 35.62
N LEU A 19 -11.11 -4.88 36.26
CA LEU A 19 -10.03 -4.17 35.56
C LEU A 19 -9.05 -5.16 34.91
N ILE A 20 -8.68 -6.25 35.60
CA ILE A 20 -7.84 -7.32 35.06
C ILE A 20 -8.54 -8.01 33.89
N ALA A 21 -9.85 -8.30 34.00
CA ALA A 21 -10.62 -8.91 32.92
C ALA A 21 -10.73 -7.99 31.70
N ILE A 22 -10.95 -6.68 31.89
CA ILE A 22 -10.98 -5.68 30.81
C ILE A 22 -9.60 -5.54 30.16
N ALA A 23 -8.53 -5.47 30.94
CA ALA A 23 -7.16 -5.42 30.43
C ALA A 23 -6.81 -6.68 29.62
N ALA A 24 -7.19 -7.87 30.09
CA ALA A 24 -7.02 -9.11 29.36
C ALA A 24 -7.81 -9.13 28.04
N CYS A 25 -9.05 -8.64 28.03
CA CYS A 25 -9.85 -8.52 26.80
C CYS A 25 -9.24 -7.53 25.79
N LEU A 26 -8.66 -6.42 26.26
CA LEU A 26 -7.99 -5.43 25.41
C LEU A 26 -6.72 -5.98 24.78
N VAL A 27 -5.96 -6.83 25.49
CA VAL A 27 -4.77 -7.50 24.95
C VAL A 27 -5.14 -8.50 23.85
N LEU A 28 -6.27 -9.21 23.98
CA LEU A 28 -6.75 -10.15 22.95
C LEU A 28 -7.30 -9.45 21.69
N ALA A 29 -7.81 -8.23 21.82
CA ALA A 29 -8.32 -7.43 20.70
C ALA A 29 -7.21 -6.76 19.87
N ALA A 30 -5.95 -6.76 20.34
CA ALA A 30 -4.81 -6.16 19.64
C ALA A 30 -4.20 -7.08 18.56
N CYS A 31 -4.66 -8.33 18.47
CA CYS A 31 -4.18 -9.27 17.47
C CYS A 31 -4.69 -8.87 16.08
N SER A 32 -3.76 -8.43 15.22
CA SER A 32 -3.87 -8.05 13.79
C SER A 32 -4.40 -6.66 13.44
N LEU A 33 -3.50 -5.66 13.50
CA LEU A 33 -3.67 -4.32 12.93
C LEU A 33 -3.25 -4.21 11.45
N ILE A 34 -2.75 -5.30 10.85
CA ILE A 34 -2.25 -5.36 9.47
C ILE A 34 -2.85 -6.57 8.75
N ALA A 35 -3.08 -6.45 7.44
CA ALA A 35 -3.51 -7.56 6.61
C ALA A 35 -2.56 -8.77 6.73
N PRO A 36 -3.06 -10.02 6.72
CA PRO A 36 -2.21 -11.19 6.66
C PRO A 36 -1.49 -11.29 5.31
N TYR A 37 -0.39 -12.03 5.27
CA TYR A 37 0.33 -12.31 4.01
C TYR A 37 -0.59 -12.96 2.98
N ASP A 38 -0.45 -12.52 1.73
CA ASP A 38 -1.14 -13.05 0.56
C ASP A 38 -0.15 -13.28 -0.59
N ARG A 39 -0.18 -14.51 -1.13
CA ARG A 39 0.71 -14.92 -2.20
C ARG A 39 0.39 -14.22 -3.53
N ALA A 40 -0.88 -14.04 -3.85
CA ALA A 40 -1.29 -13.38 -5.08
C ALA A 40 -0.93 -11.89 -5.06
N ALA A 41 -1.10 -11.20 -3.92
CA ALA A 41 -0.65 -9.81 -3.78
C ALA A 41 0.87 -9.66 -4.02
N TYR A 42 1.66 -10.57 -3.44
CA TYR A 42 3.10 -10.59 -3.67
C TYR A 42 3.44 -10.81 -5.14
N GLU A 43 2.82 -11.81 -5.78
CA GLU A 43 3.03 -12.12 -7.20
C GLU A 43 2.59 -10.96 -8.12
N HIS A 44 1.47 -10.30 -7.81
CA HIS A 44 0.99 -9.13 -8.54
C HIS A 44 2.00 -7.98 -8.47
N ALA A 45 2.54 -7.67 -7.29
CA ALA A 45 3.53 -6.63 -7.12
C ALA A 45 4.86 -6.96 -7.81
N THR A 46 5.34 -8.21 -7.72
CA THR A 46 6.59 -8.63 -8.39
C THR A 46 6.46 -8.61 -9.90
N ASN A 47 5.33 -9.08 -10.44
CA ASN A 47 5.10 -9.09 -11.89
C ASN A 47 4.96 -7.66 -12.41
N ALA A 48 4.17 -6.82 -11.73
CA ALA A 48 4.04 -5.41 -12.07
C ALA A 48 5.38 -4.67 -12.07
N LYS A 49 6.28 -4.96 -11.12
CA LYS A 49 7.64 -4.40 -11.10
C LYS A 49 8.39 -4.76 -12.38
N VAL A 50 8.47 -6.05 -12.70
CA VAL A 50 9.23 -6.55 -13.85
C VAL A 50 8.70 -5.94 -15.15
N ASP A 51 7.39 -5.98 -15.36
CA ASP A 51 6.75 -5.50 -16.58
C ASP A 51 6.88 -3.98 -16.72
N THR A 52 6.75 -3.23 -15.62
CA THR A 52 6.98 -1.77 -15.63
C THR A 52 8.41 -1.45 -16.03
N LEU A 53 9.41 -2.06 -15.39
CA LEU A 53 10.82 -1.78 -15.67
C LEU A 53 11.23 -2.21 -17.08
N ALA A 54 10.60 -3.26 -17.62
CA ALA A 54 10.79 -3.69 -18.99
C ALA A 54 10.21 -2.66 -19.98
N LEU A 55 8.98 -2.19 -19.77
CA LEU A 55 8.36 -1.18 -20.62
C LEU A 55 9.12 0.15 -20.57
N MET A 56 9.56 0.58 -19.39
CA MET A 56 10.34 1.82 -19.25
C MET A 56 11.61 1.81 -20.10
N SER A 57 12.25 0.64 -20.31
CA SER A 57 13.43 0.52 -21.17
C SER A 57 13.13 0.87 -22.64
N LYS A 58 11.89 0.75 -23.07
CA LYS A 58 11.45 1.02 -24.44
C LYS A 58 11.22 2.51 -24.70
N ALA A 59 11.24 3.36 -23.67
CA ALA A 59 10.89 4.77 -23.79
C ALA A 59 11.90 5.65 -24.54
N THR A 60 13.00 5.07 -25.03
CA THR A 60 13.82 5.71 -26.07
C THR A 60 13.11 5.73 -27.43
N GLY A 61 12.19 4.78 -27.65
CA GLY A 61 11.28 4.74 -28.80
C GLY A 61 10.02 5.59 -28.59
N SER A 62 9.26 5.77 -29.67
CA SER A 62 8.06 6.62 -29.65
C SER A 62 6.98 6.01 -28.76
N TYR A 63 6.31 6.84 -27.97
CA TYR A 63 5.15 6.42 -27.17
C TYR A 63 4.08 5.74 -28.03
N ASP A 64 3.80 6.29 -29.22
CA ASP A 64 2.73 5.81 -30.10
C ASP A 64 2.99 4.37 -30.58
N GLU A 65 4.25 3.99 -30.79
CA GLU A 65 4.64 2.63 -31.16
C GLU A 65 4.39 1.63 -30.02
N HIS A 66 4.33 2.12 -28.78
CA HIS A 66 4.19 1.32 -27.57
C HIS A 66 2.88 1.57 -26.81
N GLU A 67 1.93 2.33 -27.37
CA GLU A 67 0.70 2.73 -26.67
C GLU A 67 -0.09 1.52 -26.15
N LYS A 68 -0.21 0.47 -26.96
CA LYS A 68 -0.87 -0.78 -26.55
C LYS A 68 -0.21 -1.46 -25.36
N GLU A 69 1.12 -1.42 -25.29
CA GLU A 69 1.88 -1.97 -24.17
C GLU A 69 1.70 -1.12 -22.91
N VAL A 70 1.67 0.21 -23.06
CA VAL A 70 1.40 1.15 -21.97
C VAL A 70 0.00 0.91 -21.40
N GLU A 71 -1.02 0.79 -22.24
CA GLU A 71 -2.37 0.48 -21.77
C GLU A 71 -2.46 -0.89 -21.09
N ALA A 72 -1.76 -1.90 -21.60
CA ALA A 72 -1.71 -3.21 -20.98
C ALA A 72 -1.07 -3.14 -19.59
N LEU A 73 0.02 -2.39 -19.45
CA LEU A 73 0.66 -2.16 -18.16
C LEU A 73 -0.27 -1.42 -17.19
N VAL A 74 -0.93 -0.35 -17.62
CA VAL A 74 -1.87 0.40 -16.77
C VAL A 74 -2.98 -0.51 -16.26
N ARG A 75 -3.58 -1.33 -17.14
CA ARG A 75 -4.60 -2.32 -16.73
C ARG A 75 -4.06 -3.35 -15.74
N GLN A 76 -2.81 -3.78 -15.88
CA GLN A 76 -2.18 -4.69 -14.92
C GLN A 76 -1.96 -4.02 -13.56
N LEU A 77 -1.50 -2.77 -13.53
CA LEU A 77 -1.36 -1.98 -12.31
C LEU A 77 -2.72 -1.73 -11.64
N ASP A 78 -3.79 -1.52 -12.42
CA ASP A 78 -5.17 -1.38 -11.91
C ASP A 78 -5.65 -2.66 -11.25
N LYS A 79 -5.40 -3.82 -11.86
CA LYS A 79 -5.76 -5.12 -11.28
C LYS A 79 -5.01 -5.38 -9.97
N ALA A 80 -3.71 -5.10 -9.92
CA ALA A 80 -2.91 -5.26 -8.70
C ALA A 80 -3.40 -4.33 -7.58
N TYR A 81 -3.66 -3.06 -7.92
CA TYR A 81 -4.21 -2.08 -6.99
C TYR A 81 -5.58 -2.50 -6.44
N GLU A 82 -6.53 -2.85 -7.31
CA GLU A 82 -7.88 -3.23 -6.87
C GLU A 82 -7.87 -4.52 -6.03
N TYR A 83 -6.98 -5.47 -6.33
CA TYR A 83 -6.76 -6.64 -5.47
C TYR A 83 -6.35 -6.23 -4.05
N ASP A 84 -5.32 -5.39 -3.93
CA ASP A 84 -4.84 -4.94 -2.63
C ASP A 84 -5.84 -4.01 -1.91
N ARG A 85 -6.62 -3.24 -2.66
CA ARG A 85 -7.67 -2.37 -2.14
C ARG A 85 -8.85 -3.14 -1.56
N GLY A 86 -9.17 -4.30 -2.14
CA GLY A 86 -10.20 -5.21 -1.63
C GLY A 86 -9.84 -5.90 -0.31
N ARG A 87 -8.57 -5.84 0.13
CA ARG A 87 -8.09 -6.49 1.35
C ARG A 87 -8.25 -5.59 2.58
N GLN A 88 -8.83 -6.14 3.64
CA GLN A 88 -8.93 -5.44 4.93
C GLN A 88 -7.54 -5.14 5.50
N LEU A 89 -7.42 -4.04 6.25
CA LEU A 89 -6.18 -3.64 6.95
C LEU A 89 -4.95 -3.44 6.04
N ASN A 90 -5.16 -3.06 4.77
CA ASN A 90 -4.11 -2.88 3.77
C ASN A 90 -3.83 -1.41 3.41
N LYS A 91 -4.23 -0.46 4.26
CA LYS A 91 -4.21 0.99 3.98
C LYS A 91 -2.84 1.52 3.54
N ILE A 92 -1.76 1.01 4.13
CA ILE A 92 -0.40 1.44 3.80
C ILE A 92 -0.02 0.98 2.39
N THR A 93 -0.28 -0.28 2.05
CA THR A 93 -0.04 -0.80 0.70
C THR A 93 -0.85 -0.05 -0.35
N ILE A 94 -2.12 0.27 -0.06
CA ILE A 94 -2.97 1.08 -0.95
C ILE A 94 -2.36 2.47 -1.19
N ALA A 95 -1.90 3.14 -0.14
CA ALA A 95 -1.26 4.46 -0.27
C ALA A 95 0.02 4.41 -1.13
N GLN A 96 0.80 3.33 -1.04
CA GLN A 96 1.99 3.14 -1.89
C GLN A 96 1.60 2.98 -3.36
N TRP A 97 0.55 2.19 -3.64
CA TRP A 97 0.01 2.08 -5.01
C TRP A 97 -0.50 3.43 -5.53
N ASP A 98 -1.23 4.19 -4.72
CA ASP A 98 -1.73 5.51 -5.11
C ASP A 98 -0.55 6.43 -5.51
N ILE A 99 0.53 6.46 -4.72
CA ILE A 99 1.72 7.26 -5.04
C ILE A 99 2.41 6.77 -6.31
N LEU A 100 2.52 5.45 -6.50
CA LEU A 100 3.18 4.83 -7.64
C LEU A 100 2.48 5.15 -8.97
N ARG A 101 1.14 5.10 -8.96
CA ARG A 101 0.27 5.20 -10.15
C ARG A 101 -0.15 6.63 -10.50
N ASP A 102 -0.09 7.56 -9.55
CA ASP A 102 -0.57 8.94 -9.75
C ASP A 102 0.17 9.63 -10.90
N PRO A 103 -0.54 10.08 -11.96
CA PRO A 103 0.06 10.76 -13.11
C PRO A 103 0.66 12.13 -12.76
N ASN A 104 0.36 12.67 -11.58
CA ASN A 104 0.89 13.95 -11.10
C ASN A 104 2.07 13.78 -10.14
N ARG A 105 2.56 12.55 -9.94
CA ARG A 105 3.74 12.23 -9.13
C ARG A 105 4.85 11.63 -9.97
N ASP A 106 6.05 11.58 -9.42
CA ASP A 106 7.27 11.32 -10.17
C ASP A 106 7.60 9.84 -10.40
N LEU A 107 6.70 8.89 -10.09
CA LEU A 107 6.92 7.46 -10.27
C LEU A 107 6.34 6.96 -11.61
N VAL A 108 5.61 5.83 -11.63
CA VAL A 108 5.13 5.20 -12.86
C VAL A 108 4.15 6.12 -13.58
N GLY A 109 3.18 6.69 -12.86
CA GLY A 109 2.19 7.60 -13.43
C GLY A 109 2.83 8.79 -14.15
N GLY A 110 3.68 9.56 -13.45
CA GLY A 110 4.36 10.71 -14.06
C GLY A 110 5.35 10.33 -15.15
N PHE A 111 6.03 9.19 -15.04
CA PHE A 111 6.89 8.69 -16.12
C PHE A 111 6.09 8.45 -17.40
N LEU A 112 4.96 7.73 -17.32
CA LEU A 112 4.12 7.44 -18.49
C LEU A 112 3.50 8.72 -19.06
N LYS A 113 3.05 9.65 -18.20
CA LYS A 113 2.56 10.97 -18.63
C LYS A 113 3.64 11.77 -19.37
N MET A 114 4.87 11.76 -18.85
CA MET A 114 5.99 12.47 -19.47
C MET A 114 6.38 11.86 -20.80
N TRP A 115 6.43 10.52 -20.88
CA TRP A 115 6.72 9.82 -22.12
C TRP A 115 5.67 10.13 -23.19
N LYS A 116 4.38 10.08 -22.84
CA LYS A 116 3.30 10.46 -23.75
C LYS A 116 3.42 11.90 -24.24
N ALA A 117 3.79 12.84 -23.37
CA ALA A 117 3.91 14.24 -23.72
C ALA A 117 5.14 14.55 -24.59
N LYS A 118 6.24 13.81 -24.42
CA LYS A 118 7.51 14.05 -25.12
C LYS A 118 7.73 13.16 -26.34
N GLY A 119 6.96 12.10 -26.50
CA GLY A 119 7.14 11.07 -27.51
C GLY A 119 8.28 10.10 -27.17
N THR A 120 9.47 10.61 -26.80
CA THR A 120 10.63 9.81 -26.38
C THR A 120 11.30 10.41 -25.14
N LEU A 121 12.12 9.60 -24.47
CA LEU A 121 12.90 9.98 -23.29
C LEU A 121 14.37 9.56 -23.46
N SER A 122 15.28 10.27 -22.79
CA SER A 122 16.71 9.93 -22.86
C SER A 122 17.04 8.67 -22.06
N ALA A 123 17.99 7.88 -22.56
CA ALA A 123 18.44 6.65 -21.89
C ALA A 123 18.92 6.90 -20.46
N THR A 124 19.63 8.02 -20.22
CA THR A 124 20.08 8.42 -18.87
C THR A 124 18.90 8.70 -17.93
N PHE A 125 17.89 9.43 -18.39
CA PHE A 125 16.70 9.70 -17.59
C PHE A 125 15.95 8.41 -17.26
N ILE A 126 15.78 7.52 -18.25
CA ILE A 126 15.14 6.22 -18.09
C ILE A 126 15.89 5.38 -17.04
N ALA A 127 17.22 5.31 -17.12
CA ALA A 127 18.03 4.52 -16.20
C ALA A 127 17.87 4.97 -14.74
N GLU A 128 17.95 6.27 -14.48
CA GLU A 128 17.77 6.80 -13.11
C GLU A 128 16.32 6.65 -12.63
N LYS A 129 15.34 6.91 -13.49
CA LYS A 129 13.93 6.79 -13.11
C LYS A 129 13.55 5.33 -12.82
N LYS A 130 14.12 4.37 -13.55
CA LYS A 130 13.93 2.93 -13.29
C LYS A 130 14.40 2.52 -11.89
N LYS A 131 15.47 3.11 -11.36
CA LYS A 131 15.90 2.86 -9.98
C LYS A 131 14.83 3.31 -8.99
N GLN A 132 14.37 4.56 -9.11
CA GLN A 132 13.34 5.13 -8.25
C GLN A 132 12.03 4.33 -8.28
N VAL A 133 11.58 3.95 -9.48
CA VAL A 133 10.37 3.11 -9.66
C VAL A 133 10.60 1.71 -9.09
N GLY A 134 11.77 1.12 -9.31
CA GLY A 134 12.15 -0.18 -8.75
C GLY A 134 12.09 -0.19 -7.23
N ASP A 135 12.67 0.82 -6.59
CA ASP A 135 12.68 0.99 -5.13
C ASP A 135 11.26 1.16 -4.58
N ALA A 136 10.38 1.90 -5.27
CA ALA A 136 8.98 2.06 -4.88
C ALA A 136 8.20 0.73 -4.94
N PHE A 137 8.41 -0.08 -5.97
CA PHE A 137 7.87 -1.44 -6.01
C PHE A 137 8.44 -2.32 -4.88
N ASP A 138 9.74 -2.20 -4.59
CA ASP A 138 10.36 -2.97 -3.52
C ASP A 138 9.74 -2.65 -2.16
N GLN A 139 9.33 -1.41 -1.91
CA GLN A 139 8.59 -1.06 -0.70
C GLN A 139 7.24 -1.81 -0.61
N ILE A 140 6.48 -1.89 -1.71
CA ILE A 140 5.21 -2.65 -1.76
C ILE A 140 5.46 -4.14 -1.50
N ILE A 141 6.47 -4.72 -2.16
CA ILE A 141 6.83 -6.14 -2.04
C ILE A 141 7.34 -6.46 -0.63
N GLN A 142 8.15 -5.59 -0.03
CA GLN A 142 8.67 -5.74 1.32
C GLN A 142 7.55 -5.65 2.36
N LEU A 143 6.61 -4.72 2.21
CA LEU A 143 5.43 -4.65 3.07
C LEU A 143 4.62 -5.95 3.01
N GLU A 144 4.41 -6.52 1.83
CA GLU A 144 3.68 -7.79 1.70
C GLU A 144 4.47 -8.95 2.31
N SER A 145 5.74 -9.13 1.94
CA SER A 145 6.58 -10.22 2.47
C SER A 145 6.78 -10.14 4.00
N GLY A 146 6.86 -8.93 4.56
CA GLY A 146 6.97 -8.68 6.01
C GLY A 146 5.76 -9.17 6.80
N LYS A 147 4.58 -9.27 6.18
CA LYS A 147 3.38 -9.87 6.81
C LYS A 147 3.57 -11.35 7.13
N ARG A 148 4.48 -12.07 6.46
CA ARG A 148 4.80 -13.48 6.78
C ARG A 148 5.42 -13.62 8.17
N ALA A 149 6.28 -12.68 8.56
CA ALA A 149 6.93 -12.71 9.86
C ALA A 149 5.94 -12.49 11.00
N LYS A 150 4.90 -11.67 10.76
CA LYS A 150 3.85 -11.35 11.74
C LYS A 150 2.74 -12.40 11.85
N ALA A 151 2.67 -13.36 10.94
CA ALA A 151 1.72 -14.48 11.02
C ALA A 151 2.20 -15.64 11.92
N LYS A 152 3.45 -15.59 12.42
CA LYS A 152 4.08 -16.63 13.26
C LYS A 152 4.28 -16.22 14.73
N GLU A 153 3.98 -14.97 15.08
CA GLU A 153 3.95 -14.45 16.46
C GLU A 153 2.52 -14.49 17.00
#